data_AF-A0A427AWX1-F1
#
_entry.id   AF-A0A427AWX1-F1
#
_cell.length_a   1.000
_cell.length_b   1.000
_cell.length_c   1.000
_cell.angle_alpha   90.00
_cell.angle_beta   90.00
_cell.angle_gamma   90.00
#
_symmetry.space_group_name_H-M   'P 1'
#
loop_
_entity.id
_entity.type
_entity.pdbx_description
1 polymer ?
#
loop_
_entity_poly.entity_id
_entity_poly.type
_entity_poly.pdbx_seq_one_letter_code
_entity_poly.pdbx_strand_id
1 'polypeptide(L)'
;ILFPTLRIEHFTNPEVSEVGLKGNLDFLEEHKAEGHLKTLRYQKAVARLYNQKVWPQPIGMGDLVLRKAKVSDPRHSREKLAPR
;
A
#
# COMPACT_ATOMS: atom_id res chain seq x y z
N ILE A 1 5.59 48.42 -16.28
CA ILE A 1 6.04 48.26 -14.88
C ILE A 1 5.47 46.93 -14.41
N LEU A 2 6.33 45.95 -14.10
CA LEU A 2 5.88 44.64 -13.64
C LEU A 2 5.69 44.72 -12.12
N PHE A 3 4.47 44.52 -11.64
CA PHE A 3 4.22 44.44 -10.20
C PHE A 3 4.65 43.05 -9.71
N PRO A 4 5.46 42.96 -8.65
CA PRO A 4 5.80 41.66 -8.07
C PRO A 4 4.53 40.97 -7.57
N THR A 5 4.47 39.66 -7.75
CA THR A 5 3.40 38.84 -7.16
C THR A 5 3.81 38.44 -5.75
N LEU A 6 2.84 38.18 -4.87
CA LEU A 6 3.10 37.72 -3.49
C LEU A 6 4.10 36.55 -3.45
N ARG A 7 4.03 35.65 -4.43
CA ARG A 7 4.99 34.55 -4.58
C ARG A 7 6.43 35.07 -4.78
N ILE A 8 6.63 36.04 -5.65
CA ILE A 8 7.96 36.64 -5.89
C ILE A 8 8.45 37.34 -4.61
N GLU A 9 7.59 38.07 -3.90
CA GLU A 9 7.98 38.76 -2.66
C GLU A 9 8.39 37.78 -1.56
N HIS A 10 7.64 36.70 -1.38
CA HIS A 10 7.91 35.69 -0.35
C HIS A 10 9.15 34.82 -0.64
N PHE A 11 9.44 34.50 -1.91
CA PHE A 11 10.58 33.65 -2.27
C PHE A 11 11.86 34.42 -2.59
N THR A 12 11.77 35.72 -2.91
CA THR A 12 12.94 36.57 -3.22
C THR A 12 13.52 37.22 -1.96
N ASN A 13 12.71 37.45 -0.91
CA ASN A 13 13.21 37.93 0.37
C ASN A 13 13.81 36.75 1.18
N PRO A 14 15.14 36.70 1.39
CA PRO A 14 15.81 35.57 2.02
C PRO A 14 15.30 35.29 3.44
N GLU A 15 15.02 36.32 4.23
CA GLU A 15 14.59 36.17 5.63
C GLU A 15 13.19 35.55 5.73
N VAL A 16 12.26 35.98 4.87
CA VAL A 16 10.89 35.46 4.80
C VAL A 16 10.87 34.05 4.21
N SER A 17 11.73 33.80 3.21
CA SER A 17 11.89 32.50 2.56
C SER A 17 12.50 31.47 3.52
N GLU A 18 13.58 31.79 4.25
CA GLU A 18 14.22 30.87 5.20
C GLU A 18 13.31 30.50 6.37
N VAL A 19 12.59 31.47 6.94
CA VAL A 19 11.61 31.21 8.01
C VAL A 19 10.47 30.32 7.52
N GLY A 20 9.95 30.59 6.31
CA GLY A 20 8.92 29.76 5.68
C GLY A 20 9.42 28.35 5.34
N LEU A 21 10.64 28.22 4.82
CA LEU A 21 11.28 26.94 4.54
C LEU A 21 11.50 26.13 5.82
N LYS A 22 11.94 26.78 6.90
CA LYS A 22 12.12 26.13 8.21
C LYS A 22 10.80 25.61 8.78
N GLY A 23 9.73 26.39 8.69
CA GLY A 23 8.39 25.95 9.10
C GLY A 23 7.89 24.76 8.27
N ASN A 24 8.06 24.80 6.94
CA ASN A 24 7.68 23.68 6.07
C ASN A 24 8.48 22.40 6.34
N LEU A 25 9.76 22.52 6.73
CA LEU A 25 10.59 21.40 7.15
C LEU A 25 10.12 20.80 8.49
N ASP A 26 9.61 21.63 9.40
CA ASP A 26 9.05 21.19 10.69
C ASP A 26 7.79 20.32 10.48
N PHE A 27 6.93 20.71 9.53
CA PHE A 27 5.72 19.95 9.17
C PHE A 27 5.97 18.70 8.32
N LEU A 28 7.20 18.49 7.82
CA LEU A 28 7.50 17.37 6.92
C LEU A 28 7.27 16.01 7.60
N GLU A 29 7.67 15.88 8.87
CA GLU A 29 7.49 14.64 9.62
C GLU A 29 6.01 14.37 9.93
N GLU A 30 5.22 15.41 10.19
CA GLU A 30 3.77 15.29 10.37
C GLU A 30 3.08 14.79 9.10
N HIS A 31 3.43 15.36 7.94
CA HIS A 31 2.90 14.91 6.65
C HIS A 31 3.30 13.47 6.31
N LYS A 32 4.55 13.08 6.62
CA LYS A 32 4.97 11.68 6.48
C LYS A 32 4.13 10.77 7.38
N ALA A 33 3.98 11.12 8.66
CA ALA A 33 3.19 10.36 9.62
C ALA A 33 1.72 10.20 9.16
N GLU A 34 1.11 11.26 8.66
CA GLU A 34 -0.25 11.22 8.09
C GLU A 34 -0.33 10.29 6.87
N GLY A 35 0.63 10.38 5.94
CA GLY A 35 0.74 9.48 4.79
C GLY A 35 0.90 8.02 5.19
N HIS A 36 1.73 7.74 6.19
CA HIS A 36 1.89 6.40 6.75
C HIS A 36 0.59 5.89 7.40
N LEU A 37 -0.10 6.73 8.18
CA LEU A 37 -1.37 6.37 8.80
C LEU A 37 -2.43 6.03 7.75
N LYS A 38 -2.52 6.81 6.67
CA LYS A 38 -3.44 6.57 5.55
C LYS A 38 -3.13 5.24 4.85
N THR A 39 -1.86 4.95 4.61
CA THR A 39 -1.40 3.69 4.03
C THR A 39 -1.79 2.50 4.91
N LEU A 40 -1.54 2.59 6.23
CA LEU A 40 -1.89 1.54 7.18
C LEU A 40 -3.41 1.30 7.25
N ARG A 41 -4.21 2.37 7.24
CA ARG A 41 -5.68 2.28 7.18
C ARG A 41 -6.14 1.54 5.93
N TYR A 42 -5.58 1.89 4.77
CA TYR A 42 -5.92 1.24 3.50
C TYR A 42 -5.54 -0.25 3.51
N GLN A 43 -4.30 -0.57 3.89
CA GLN A 43 -3.83 -1.97 3.98
C GLN A 43 -4.72 -2.80 4.92
N LYS A 44 -5.10 -2.26 6.08
CA LYS A 44 -5.99 -2.93 7.03
C LYS A 44 -7.38 -3.17 6.44
N ALA A 45 -7.94 -2.20 5.72
CA ALA A 45 -9.24 -2.35 5.07
C ALA A 45 -9.20 -3.44 3.97
N VAL A 46 -8.15 -3.43 3.15
CA VAL A 46 -7.92 -4.43 2.11
C VAL A 46 -7.77 -5.83 2.72
N ALA A 47 -6.93 -5.97 3.75
CA ALA A 47 -6.74 -7.25 4.44
C ALA A 47 -8.06 -7.79 5.02
N ARG A 48 -8.90 -6.93 5.62
CA ARG A 48 -10.24 -7.31 6.10
C ARG A 48 -11.13 -7.82 4.97
N LEU A 49 -11.17 -7.11 3.85
CA LEU A 49 -12.01 -7.47 2.71
C LEU A 49 -11.61 -8.84 2.12
N TYR A 50 -10.31 -9.09 1.96
CA TYR A 50 -9.82 -10.38 1.46
C TYR A 50 -10.05 -11.49 2.47
N ASN A 51 -9.74 -11.25 3.75
CA ASN A 51 -9.92 -12.26 4.80
C ASN A 51 -11.40 -12.57 5.07
N GLN A 52 -12.33 -11.65 4.81
CA GLN A 52 -13.77 -11.91 4.97
C GLN A 52 -14.27 -13.08 4.10
N LYS A 53 -13.62 -13.33 2.96
CA LYS A 53 -13.98 -14.44 2.06
C LYS A 53 -13.28 -15.75 2.40
N VAL A 54 -12.33 -15.73 3.34
CA VAL A 54 -11.58 -16.92 3.76
C VAL A 54 -12.36 -17.60 4.89
N TRP A 55 -12.86 -18.79 4.60
CA TRP A 55 -13.44 -19.68 5.61
C TRP A 55 -12.37 -20.68 6.03
N PRO A 56 -11.72 -20.51 7.19
CA PRO A 56 -10.73 -21.45 7.66
C PRO A 56 -11.40 -22.80 7.92
N GLN A 57 -10.88 -23.85 7.28
CA GLN A 57 -11.30 -25.22 7.53
C GLN A 57 -10.30 -25.86 8.50
N PRO A 58 -10.71 -26.18 9.75
CA PRO A 58 -9.84 -26.89 10.67
C PRO A 58 -9.55 -28.29 10.13
N ILE A 59 -8.28 -28.72 10.22
CA ILE A 59 -7.82 -30.05 9.79
C ILE A 59 -7.28 -30.75 11.03
N GLY A 60 -7.86 -31.89 11.37
CA GLY A 60 -7.50 -32.76 12.47
C GLY A 60 -6.61 -33.93 12.07
N MET A 61 -6.14 -34.66 13.07
CA MET A 61 -5.40 -35.91 12.86
C MET A 61 -6.37 -36.99 12.33
N GLY A 62 -6.01 -37.62 11.21
CA GLY A 62 -6.86 -38.62 10.54
C GLY A 62 -7.71 -38.06 9.39
N ASP A 63 -7.75 -36.74 9.20
CA ASP A 63 -8.48 -36.13 8.09
C ASP A 63 -7.80 -36.39 6.75
N LEU A 64 -8.56 -36.94 5.80
CA LEU A 64 -8.10 -37.10 4.43
C LEU A 64 -8.34 -35.80 3.64
N VAL A 65 -7.26 -35.10 3.31
CA VAL A 65 -7.31 -33.84 2.53
C VAL A 65 -6.56 -33.96 1.21
N LEU A 66 -7.10 -33.32 0.18
CA LEU A 66 -6.43 -33.24 -1.12
C LEU A 66 -5.24 -32.27 -1.03
N ARG A 67 -4.04 -32.76 -1.31
CA ARG A 67 -2.86 -31.91 -1.49
C ARG A 67 -2.78 -31.42 -2.92
N LYS A 68 -2.52 -30.12 -3.11
CA LYS A 68 -2.17 -29.59 -4.43
C LYS A 68 -0.86 -30.21 -4.88
N ALA A 69 -0.90 -31.00 -5.96
CA ALA A 69 0.30 -31.52 -6.59
C ALA A 69 1.00 -30.38 -7.36
N LYS A 70 2.31 -30.21 -7.16
CA LYS A 70 3.10 -29.27 -7.95
C LYS A 70 3.29 -29.87 -9.34
N VAL A 71 2.77 -29.21 -10.38
CA VAL A 71 2.95 -29.65 -11.76
C VAL A 71 4.40 -29.39 -12.17
N SER A 72 5.13 -30.44 -12.52
CA SER A 72 6.56 -30.39 -12.88
C SER A 72 6.81 -29.93 -14.32
N ASP A 73 5.84 -30.12 -15.23
CA ASP A 73 5.92 -29.65 -16.61
C ASP A 73 4.54 -29.14 -17.12
N PRO A 74 4.33 -27.81 -17.19
CA PRO A 74 3.08 -27.23 -17.66
C PRO A 74 2.90 -27.29 -19.19
N ARG A 75 3.92 -27.64 -19.99
CA ARG A 75 3.80 -27.73 -21.46
C ARG A 75 3.24 -29.07 -21.92
N HIS A 76 3.49 -30.15 -21.18
CA HIS A 76 3.04 -31.51 -21.52
C HIS A 76 1.79 -32.00 -20.77
N SER A 77 1.25 -31.26 -19.79
CA SER A 77 0.07 -31.70 -19.01
C SER A 77 -1.28 -31.52 -19.74
N ARG A 78 -1.26 -31.41 -21.07
CA ARG A 78 -2.40 -31.06 -21.92
C ARG A 78 -3.31 -32.27 -22.17
N GLU A 79 -3.67 -33.00 -21.11
CA GLU A 79 -4.74 -34.00 -21.07
C GLU A 79 -4.80 -34.58 -19.66
N LYS A 80 -5.55 -33.94 -18.75
CA LYS A 80 -5.92 -34.56 -17.47
C LYS A 80 -7.42 -34.46 -17.30
N LEU A 81 -8.02 -35.64 -17.16
CA LEU A 81 -9.41 -35.88 -16.86
C LEU A 81 -9.79 -35.11 -15.60
N ALA A 82 -10.75 -34.20 -15.72
CA ALA A 82 -11.35 -33.52 -14.58
C ALA A 82 -12.35 -34.48 -13.89
N PRO A 83 -12.47 -34.43 -12.56
CA PRO A 83 -13.62 -35.02 -11.89
C PRO A 83 -14.90 -34.31 -12.37
N ARG A 84 -16.02 -35.04 -12.40
CA ARG A 84 -17.34 -34.47 -12.73
C ARG A 84 -17.74 -33.35 -11.79
#